data_AF-A0A917AYY8-F1
#
_entry.id   AF-A0A917AYY8-F1
#
_cell.length_a   1.000
_cell.length_b   1.000
_cell.length_c   1.000
_cell.angle_alpha   90.00
_cell.angle_beta   90.00
_cell.angle_gamma   90.00
#
_symmetry.space_group_name_H-M   'P 1'
#
loop_
_entity.id
_entity.type
_entity.pdbx_description
1 polymer ?
#
loop_
_entity_poly.entity_id
_entity_poly.type
_entity_poly.pdbx_seq_one_letter_code
_entity_poly.pdbx_strand_id
1 'polypeptide(L)'
;MKRTVIAALTALVVAASAVTGFGATLSAASASSAVSAATTSSAASEVSASALTAVSPVTGDPQQLAKVIVAAHNAGNFSTDPTSIYDREVAPVASGQVISGCAVDVRILQVIVLTLNRFGSLRVSDLERPCIGSSLNCGPPTYSVHCLNPGEAIDFANVGGVGLDGNNTQTRNLLSYLDFFVPPGTNAGQQECRSNNPLPLNNINQFSDTCNHQHLDFRNTNAPLSASALATILPSLSQASAYVTLLYNDYLNRVPSSDEVRGWAVQLANGSPRSSVSDGFVNSDEYRLIRITNAYRTVLGRSPDAPGEQNWLDGMHKGLLTTDDVDKSFYASDEYYAQHGGTDLGFVTSLYQTLLHRSAGSSEYAFWTNLVAQYGRTWVITQFWSSTETISERISLMYQKYLGRVPDPGGLQHWVGLALQIGDSGLRSALTSSDEYWAIAQAGAGSRASISPQAVAQTAPQLAPAPVAPTPIAPPPAAPTSTTPTPVTPTPVTPTPSPVTPSPLASPPTPKPTSTPSPTPSTATPPPAAPASVAPTPSVPPKSTPSAAPK
;
A
#
# COMPACT_ATOMS: atom_id res chain seq x y z
N MET A 1 -8.89 59.54 11.16
CA MET A 1 -10.20 59.96 11.70
C MET A 1 -10.72 58.86 12.63
N LYS A 2 -10.87 59.21 13.92
CA LYS A 2 -11.67 58.65 15.05
C LYS A 2 -11.94 57.11 15.13
N ARG A 3 -11.33 56.38 16.08
CA ARG A 3 -11.67 56.11 17.54
C ARG A 3 -12.65 54.91 17.69
N THR A 4 -12.32 53.69 18.15
CA THR A 4 -11.87 53.12 19.46
C THR A 4 -12.94 53.11 20.59
N VAL A 5 -13.12 51.95 21.30
CA VAL A 5 -13.13 51.73 22.79
C VAL A 5 -14.29 50.90 23.47
N ILE A 6 -13.90 49.85 24.27
CA ILE A 6 -14.44 49.19 25.54
C ILE A 6 -15.73 48.32 25.51
N ALA A 7 -15.92 47.13 26.12
CA ALA A 7 -15.37 46.27 27.22
C ALA A 7 -16.22 46.16 28.54
N ALA A 8 -16.59 44.90 28.89
CA ALA A 8 -16.55 44.24 30.23
C ALA A 8 -17.75 44.15 31.25
N LEU A 9 -17.78 42.97 31.94
CA LEU A 9 -18.29 42.60 33.31
C LEU A 9 -19.82 42.34 33.54
N THR A 10 -20.35 41.42 34.39
CA THR A 10 -19.93 40.70 35.63
C THR A 10 -20.89 39.53 35.99
N ALA A 11 -20.50 38.64 36.93
CA ALA A 11 -21.23 37.47 37.47
C ALA A 11 -21.95 37.71 38.83
N LEU A 12 -22.88 36.81 39.26
CA LEU A 12 -23.16 36.49 40.68
C LEU A 12 -23.97 35.17 40.89
N VAL A 13 -23.67 34.49 42.01
CA VAL A 13 -24.23 33.22 42.56
C VAL A 13 -25.06 33.53 43.83
N VAL A 14 -26.17 32.82 44.12
CA VAL A 14 -26.68 32.53 45.50
C VAL A 14 -27.50 31.22 45.53
N ALA A 15 -27.41 30.46 46.63
CA ALA A 15 -27.97 29.14 46.92
C ALA A 15 -29.08 29.12 48.02
N ALA A 16 -29.56 27.90 48.35
CA ALA A 16 -30.26 27.39 49.58
C ALA A 16 -31.76 27.01 49.41
N SER A 17 -32.14 25.71 49.54
CA SER A 17 -32.55 24.93 50.75
C SER A 17 -34.06 25.03 51.03
N ALA A 18 -34.87 24.09 51.57
CA ALA A 18 -34.92 22.63 51.78
C ALA A 18 -36.29 22.35 52.51
N VAL A 19 -36.69 21.05 52.66
CA VAL A 19 -37.50 20.46 53.77
C VAL A 19 -39.05 20.25 53.65
N THR A 20 -39.41 18.96 53.46
CA THR A 20 -40.42 18.05 54.11
C THR A 20 -41.96 18.20 54.05
N GLY A 21 -42.66 17.06 53.90
CA GLY A 21 -43.87 16.74 54.71
C GLY A 21 -44.98 15.82 54.12
N PHE A 22 -44.87 14.50 54.37
CA PHE A 22 -45.89 13.44 54.66
C PHE A 22 -47.35 13.42 54.10
N GLY A 23 -47.74 12.24 53.55
CA GLY A 23 -48.88 11.43 54.09
C GLY A 23 -50.12 11.08 53.21
N ALA A 24 -50.18 9.81 52.73
CA ALA A 24 -51.35 8.88 52.55
C ALA A 24 -52.65 9.33 51.82
N THR A 25 -53.43 8.57 51.03
CA THR A 25 -53.48 7.21 50.45
C THR A 25 -54.68 7.16 49.47
N LEU A 26 -54.68 6.15 48.59
CA LEU A 26 -55.80 5.54 47.82
C LEU A 26 -56.06 5.92 46.35
N SER A 27 -56.18 4.82 45.62
CA SER A 27 -56.27 4.52 44.19
C SER A 27 -57.52 5.07 43.47
N ALA A 28 -57.38 5.52 42.21
CA ALA A 28 -57.67 4.70 41.03
C ALA A 28 -57.82 5.53 39.74
N ALA A 29 -57.36 4.92 38.64
CA ALA A 29 -57.71 5.16 37.24
C ALA A 29 -57.18 6.44 36.55
N SER A 30 -56.10 6.22 35.80
CA SER A 30 -55.37 7.13 34.93
C SER A 30 -56.06 7.39 33.59
N ALA A 31 -56.33 8.67 33.30
CA ALA A 31 -56.34 9.22 31.95
C ALA A 31 -56.04 10.72 32.01
N SER A 32 -54.85 11.13 31.56
CA SER A 32 -54.58 12.40 30.85
C SER A 32 -53.08 12.63 30.70
N SER A 33 -52.68 12.85 29.45
CA SER A 33 -51.82 13.95 28.99
C SER A 33 -50.86 14.57 30.00
N ALA A 34 -49.55 14.40 29.77
CA ALA A 34 -48.53 15.26 30.34
C ALA A 34 -47.49 15.66 29.28
N VAL A 35 -47.39 16.98 29.10
CA VAL A 35 -46.35 17.68 28.39
C VAL A 35 -45.09 17.71 29.27
N SER A 36 -43.99 17.26 28.66
CA SER A 36 -42.57 17.61 28.83
C SER A 36 -42.02 18.04 30.20
N ALA A 37 -41.12 17.21 30.73
CA ALA A 37 -39.92 17.67 31.44
C ALA A 37 -38.72 16.85 30.95
N ALA A 38 -37.79 17.55 30.30
CA ALA A 38 -36.60 16.99 29.69
C ALA A 38 -35.53 16.67 30.73
N THR A 39 -35.16 15.39 30.85
CA THR A 39 -33.86 14.96 31.35
C THR A 39 -33.04 14.49 30.17
N THR A 40 -31.96 15.21 29.89
CA THR A 40 -30.96 14.92 28.86
C THR A 40 -30.20 13.64 29.22
N SER A 41 -30.67 12.53 28.67
CA SER A 41 -29.87 11.33 28.43
C SER A 41 -29.36 11.41 27.00
N SER A 42 -28.04 11.48 26.82
CA SER A 42 -27.39 11.39 25.51
C SER A 42 -27.53 9.98 24.96
N ALA A 43 -28.67 9.69 24.35
CA ALA A 43 -28.85 8.52 23.51
C ALA A 43 -28.02 8.73 22.24
N ALA A 44 -26.96 7.94 22.10
CA ALA A 44 -26.36 7.65 20.81
C ALA A 44 -27.49 7.24 19.87
N SER A 45 -27.70 8.01 18.80
CA SER A 45 -28.70 7.68 17.79
C SER A 45 -28.27 6.39 17.11
N GLU A 46 -28.96 5.30 17.41
CA GLU A 46 -28.99 4.13 16.55
C GLU A 46 -29.62 4.56 15.22
N VAL A 47 -28.76 4.80 14.23
CA VAL A 47 -29.18 5.00 12.85
C VAL A 47 -29.76 3.66 12.38
N SER A 48 -31.08 3.63 12.17
CA SER A 48 -31.79 2.48 11.61
C SER A 48 -31.17 2.05 10.29
N ALA A 49 -30.90 0.74 10.19
CA ALA A 49 -30.30 0.03 9.05
C ALA A 49 -31.17 0.00 7.76
N SER A 50 -32.10 0.94 7.59
CA SER A 50 -33.00 1.04 6.44
C SER A 50 -32.67 2.26 5.57
N ALA A 51 -31.49 2.25 4.97
CA ALA A 51 -31.17 3.02 3.74
C ALA A 51 -29.95 2.44 2.99
N LEU A 52 -29.56 1.19 3.27
CA LEU A 52 -28.57 0.46 2.48
C LEU A 52 -29.33 -0.35 1.43
N THR A 53 -29.86 0.32 0.41
CA THR A 53 -30.14 -0.38 -0.85
C THR A 53 -28.86 -1.09 -1.26
N ALA A 54 -28.93 -2.39 -1.53
CA ALA A 54 -27.80 -3.21 -1.95
C ALA A 54 -27.13 -2.58 -3.19
N VAL A 55 -26.09 -1.79 -2.97
CA VAL A 55 -25.24 -1.27 -4.02
C VAL A 55 -24.42 -2.45 -4.52
N SER A 56 -24.61 -2.83 -5.79
CA SER A 56 -23.71 -3.78 -6.44
C SER A 56 -22.26 -3.32 -6.24
N PRO A 57 -21.34 -4.21 -5.88
CA PRO A 57 -19.93 -3.86 -5.65
C PRO A 57 -19.19 -3.42 -6.93
N VAL A 58 -19.84 -3.51 -8.09
CA VAL A 58 -19.48 -2.74 -9.27
C VAL A 58 -20.81 -2.36 -9.95
N THR A 59 -21.04 -1.07 -10.16
CA THR A 59 -22.28 -0.56 -10.79
C THR A 59 -22.39 -1.00 -12.26
N GLY A 60 -23.61 -1.06 -12.78
CA GLY A 60 -23.89 -1.24 -14.22
C GLY A 60 -23.95 0.08 -14.99
N ASP A 61 -23.71 1.21 -14.33
CA ASP A 61 -23.72 2.54 -14.95
C ASP A 61 -22.33 2.86 -15.55
N PRO A 62 -22.20 2.94 -16.89
CA PRO A 62 -20.92 3.20 -17.55
C PRO A 62 -20.31 4.55 -17.15
N GLN A 63 -21.13 5.58 -16.88
CA GLN A 63 -20.61 6.89 -16.48
C GLN A 63 -19.99 6.85 -15.08
N GLN A 64 -20.60 6.13 -14.15
CA GLN A 64 -20.04 5.96 -12.80
C GLN A 64 -18.73 5.16 -12.83
N LEU A 65 -18.68 4.09 -13.61
CA LEU A 65 -17.46 3.29 -13.79
C LEU A 65 -16.34 4.14 -14.40
N ALA A 66 -16.63 4.90 -15.47
CA ALA A 66 -15.65 5.77 -16.09
C ALA A 66 -15.15 6.86 -15.13
N LYS A 67 -15.99 7.41 -14.24
CA LYS A 67 -15.53 8.35 -13.20
C LYS A 67 -14.54 7.71 -12.21
N VAL A 68 -14.76 6.45 -11.83
CA VAL A 68 -13.80 5.69 -11.00
C VAL A 68 -12.47 5.52 -11.74
N ILE A 69 -12.51 5.18 -13.03
CA ILE A 69 -11.31 4.99 -13.85
C ILE A 69 -10.54 6.33 -14.03
N VAL A 70 -11.25 7.45 -14.25
CA VAL A 70 -10.64 8.79 -14.31
C VAL A 70 -9.98 9.17 -12.99
N ALA A 71 -10.61 8.88 -11.85
CA ALA A 71 -9.99 9.10 -10.54
C ALA A 71 -8.69 8.28 -10.37
N ALA A 72 -8.71 7.00 -10.78
CA ALA A 72 -7.52 6.16 -10.78
C ALA A 72 -6.43 6.67 -11.73
N HIS A 73 -6.82 7.20 -12.90
CA HIS A 73 -5.89 7.82 -13.85
C HIS A 73 -5.18 9.03 -13.23
N ASN A 74 -5.94 9.93 -12.62
CA ASN A 74 -5.40 11.13 -11.95
C ASN A 74 -4.48 10.77 -10.77
N ALA A 75 -4.71 9.62 -10.13
CA ALA A 75 -3.86 9.08 -9.06
C ALA A 75 -2.61 8.34 -9.58
N GLY A 76 -2.43 8.19 -10.89
CA GLY A 76 -1.33 7.44 -11.50
C GLY A 76 -1.50 5.91 -11.46
N ASN A 77 -2.68 5.42 -11.06
CA ASN A 77 -2.97 3.99 -10.92
C ASN A 77 -3.56 3.37 -12.20
N PHE A 78 -4.12 4.18 -13.11
CA PHE A 78 -4.60 3.73 -14.42
C PHE A 78 -3.90 4.48 -15.55
N SER A 79 -3.45 3.75 -16.56
CA SER A 79 -2.86 4.33 -17.78
C SER A 79 -3.20 3.52 -19.02
N THR A 80 -3.13 4.16 -20.19
CA THR A 80 -3.24 3.50 -21.49
C THR A 80 -2.05 3.85 -22.36
N ASP A 81 -1.67 2.93 -23.24
CA ASP A 81 -0.64 3.16 -24.26
C ASP A 81 -1.15 2.66 -25.61
N PRO A 82 -1.46 3.56 -26.58
CA PRO A 82 -1.32 5.01 -26.49
C PRO A 82 -2.33 5.68 -25.53
N THR A 83 -2.01 6.88 -25.06
CA THR A 83 -2.89 7.68 -24.18
C THR A 83 -4.22 8.05 -24.85
N SER A 84 -4.27 8.05 -26.19
CA SER A 84 -5.48 8.33 -26.95
C SER A 84 -6.62 7.34 -26.67
N ILE A 85 -6.32 6.12 -26.20
CA ILE A 85 -7.33 5.16 -25.74
C ILE A 85 -8.12 5.79 -24.57
N TYR A 86 -7.44 6.25 -23.52
CA TYR A 86 -8.07 6.92 -22.40
C TYR A 86 -8.85 8.18 -22.84
N ASP A 87 -8.22 9.03 -23.65
CA ASP A 87 -8.78 10.33 -24.05
C ASP A 87 -10.07 10.19 -24.88
N ARG A 88 -10.20 9.11 -25.67
CA ARG A 88 -11.35 8.91 -26.56
C ARG A 88 -12.38 7.92 -26.06
N GLU A 89 -11.97 6.94 -25.25
CA GLU A 89 -12.83 5.80 -24.89
C GLU A 89 -13.27 5.84 -23.41
N VAL A 90 -12.52 6.49 -22.52
CA VAL A 90 -12.81 6.50 -21.07
C VAL A 90 -13.24 7.88 -20.57
N ALA A 91 -12.42 8.91 -20.79
CA ALA A 91 -12.70 10.26 -20.27
C ALA A 91 -14.04 10.84 -20.77
N PRO A 92 -14.43 10.68 -22.05
CA PRO A 92 -15.72 11.17 -22.54
C PRO A 92 -16.91 10.50 -21.84
N VAL A 93 -16.84 9.19 -21.62
CA VAL A 93 -17.89 8.42 -20.94
C VAL A 93 -18.13 8.96 -19.52
N ALA A 94 -17.06 9.30 -18.78
CA ALA A 94 -17.18 9.87 -17.43
C ALA A 94 -17.93 11.22 -17.42
N SER A 95 -17.75 12.02 -18.46
CA SER A 95 -18.44 13.30 -18.66
C SER A 95 -19.85 13.17 -19.25
N GLY A 96 -20.30 11.95 -19.55
CA GLY A 96 -21.58 11.70 -20.22
C GLY A 96 -21.56 12.05 -21.71
N GLN A 97 -20.38 12.23 -22.30
CA GLN A 97 -20.22 12.46 -23.73
C GLN A 97 -20.24 11.13 -24.50
N VAL A 98 -20.88 11.16 -25.67
CA VAL A 98 -20.89 10.04 -26.61
C VAL A 98 -20.08 10.44 -27.83
N ILE A 99 -18.96 9.74 -28.07
CA ILE A 99 -18.21 9.87 -29.31
C ILE A 99 -18.73 8.78 -30.26
N SER A 100 -19.17 9.19 -31.45
CA SER A 100 -19.68 8.25 -32.45
C SER A 100 -18.58 7.27 -32.86
N GLY A 101 -18.85 5.97 -32.78
CA GLY A 101 -17.87 4.92 -33.11
C GLY A 101 -16.77 4.76 -32.07
N CYS A 102 -17.06 5.06 -30.81
CA CYS A 102 -16.15 4.98 -29.66
C CYS A 102 -16.86 4.43 -28.41
N ALA A 103 -17.90 3.62 -28.58
CA ALA A 103 -18.62 3.09 -27.44
C ALA A 103 -17.80 1.94 -26.84
N VAL A 104 -17.69 1.87 -25.52
CA VAL A 104 -17.05 0.76 -24.82
C VAL A 104 -18.12 -0.09 -24.15
N ASP A 105 -18.02 -1.41 -24.27
CA ASP A 105 -18.92 -2.32 -23.56
C ASP A 105 -18.81 -2.07 -22.04
N VAL A 106 -19.96 -1.94 -21.36
CA VAL A 106 -19.98 -1.66 -19.91
C VAL A 106 -19.20 -2.71 -19.12
N ARG A 107 -19.17 -3.96 -19.57
CA ARG A 107 -18.44 -5.06 -18.92
C ARG A 107 -16.94 -4.86 -18.99
N ILE A 108 -16.43 -4.22 -20.04
CA ILE A 108 -15.01 -3.82 -20.11
C ILE A 108 -14.72 -2.77 -19.04
N LEU A 109 -15.57 -1.76 -18.87
CA LEU A 109 -15.43 -0.78 -17.80
C LEU A 109 -15.51 -1.44 -16.41
N GLN A 110 -16.40 -2.42 -16.22
CA GLN A 110 -16.51 -3.17 -14.97
C GLN A 110 -15.25 -3.98 -14.70
N VAL A 111 -14.69 -4.66 -15.70
CA VAL A 111 -13.45 -5.44 -15.59
C VAL A 111 -12.27 -4.54 -15.26
N ILE A 112 -12.17 -3.35 -15.85
CA ILE A 112 -11.14 -2.35 -15.50
C ILE A 112 -11.28 -1.98 -14.02
N VAL A 113 -12.48 -1.66 -13.54
CA VAL A 113 -12.73 -1.29 -12.14
C VAL A 113 -12.42 -2.46 -11.18
N LEU A 114 -12.88 -3.68 -11.48
CA LEU A 114 -12.56 -4.88 -10.68
C LEU A 114 -11.05 -5.10 -10.58
N THR A 115 -10.35 -4.93 -11.70
CA THR A 115 -8.89 -5.10 -11.77
C THR A 115 -8.18 -4.02 -10.96
N LEU A 116 -8.57 -2.75 -11.11
CA LEU A 116 -8.01 -1.65 -10.32
C LEU A 116 -8.27 -1.83 -8.82
N ASN A 117 -9.47 -2.23 -8.43
CA ASN A 117 -9.80 -2.45 -7.03
C ASN A 117 -8.92 -3.56 -6.46
N ARG A 118 -8.82 -4.70 -7.14
CA ARG A 118 -8.10 -5.87 -6.65
C ARG A 118 -6.58 -5.70 -6.65
N PHE A 119 -6.04 -5.09 -7.68
CA PHE A 119 -4.60 -5.09 -7.94
C PHE A 119 -3.94 -3.72 -7.78
N GLY A 120 -4.72 -2.68 -7.50
CA GLY A 120 -4.23 -1.32 -7.20
C GLY A 120 -3.83 -0.50 -8.43
N SER A 121 -3.28 -1.13 -9.48
CA SER A 121 -2.93 -0.45 -10.72
C SER A 121 -3.15 -1.30 -11.97
N LEU A 122 -3.33 -0.63 -13.11
CA LEU A 122 -3.63 -1.24 -14.41
C LEU A 122 -3.08 -0.38 -15.55
N ARG A 123 -2.39 -1.00 -16.51
CA ARG A 123 -2.10 -0.43 -17.82
C ARG A 123 -2.77 -1.24 -18.93
N VAL A 124 -3.47 -0.55 -19.82
CA VAL A 124 -4.17 -1.12 -20.99
C VAL A 124 -3.43 -0.73 -22.28
N SER A 125 -3.23 -1.68 -23.19
CA SER A 125 -2.57 -1.46 -24.48
C SER A 125 -3.51 -1.41 -25.68
N ASP A 126 -4.72 -1.96 -25.55
CA ASP A 126 -5.71 -1.95 -26.64
C ASP A 126 -7.13 -2.06 -26.06
N LEU A 127 -8.08 -1.33 -26.66
CA LEU A 127 -9.53 -1.37 -26.38
C LEU A 127 -10.28 -1.37 -27.71
N GLU A 128 -10.56 -0.20 -28.30
CA GLU A 128 -11.24 -0.06 -29.59
C GLU A 128 -10.37 0.71 -30.60
N ARG A 129 -9.74 -0.02 -31.52
CA ARG A 129 -8.80 0.50 -32.51
C ARG A 129 -9.40 1.59 -33.40
N PRO A 130 -10.59 1.42 -34.02
CA PRO A 130 -11.18 2.47 -34.86
C PRO A 130 -11.40 3.77 -34.09
N CYS A 131 -11.79 3.66 -32.80
CA CYS A 131 -11.90 4.82 -31.93
C CYS A 131 -10.59 5.58 -31.79
N ILE A 132 -9.41 4.98 -31.81
CA ILE A 132 -8.14 5.74 -31.79
C ILE A 132 -7.56 6.01 -33.19
N GLY A 133 -8.34 5.76 -34.25
CA GLY A 133 -7.91 5.96 -35.64
C GLY A 133 -7.02 4.83 -36.19
N SER A 134 -6.95 3.70 -35.51
CA SER A 134 -6.23 2.50 -35.96
C SER A 134 -7.16 1.56 -36.71
N SER A 135 -6.72 1.04 -37.86
CA SER A 135 -7.42 0.01 -38.63
C SER A 135 -6.66 -1.32 -38.64
N LEU A 136 -5.72 -1.51 -37.72
CA LEU A 136 -4.86 -2.69 -37.67
C LEU A 136 -5.70 -3.95 -37.48
N ASN A 137 -5.63 -4.87 -38.45
CA ASN A 137 -6.39 -6.14 -38.48
C ASN A 137 -7.92 -5.96 -38.39
N CYS A 138 -8.46 -4.88 -38.95
CA CYS A 138 -9.92 -4.64 -39.04
C CYS A 138 -10.53 -5.08 -40.38
N GLY A 139 -9.90 -6.03 -41.08
CA GLY A 139 -10.32 -6.45 -42.42
C GLY A 139 -9.63 -7.74 -42.89
N PRO A 140 -10.16 -8.40 -43.93
CA PRO A 140 -9.72 -9.74 -44.29
C PRO A 140 -8.22 -9.84 -44.56
N PRO A 141 -7.56 -10.96 -44.17
CA PRO A 141 -8.15 -12.20 -43.64
C PRO A 141 -8.36 -12.21 -42.12
N THR A 142 -7.89 -11.20 -41.39
CA THR A 142 -7.91 -11.15 -39.92
C THR A 142 -8.95 -10.15 -39.42
N TYR A 143 -9.84 -10.58 -38.53
CA TYR A 143 -10.84 -9.72 -37.92
C TYR A 143 -10.60 -9.66 -36.42
N SER A 144 -9.90 -8.61 -35.98
CA SER A 144 -9.65 -8.37 -34.57
C SER A 144 -10.92 -7.88 -33.89
N VAL A 145 -11.17 -8.38 -32.68
CA VAL A 145 -12.31 -7.90 -31.84
C VAL A 145 -12.13 -6.50 -31.30
N HIS A 146 -10.90 -5.97 -31.29
CA HIS A 146 -10.64 -4.56 -31.03
C HIS A 146 -11.17 -3.63 -32.12
N CYS A 147 -11.78 -4.18 -33.20
CA CYS A 147 -12.43 -3.39 -34.25
C CYS A 147 -13.96 -3.34 -34.10
N LEU A 148 -14.52 -3.95 -33.06
CA LEU A 148 -15.96 -3.95 -32.79
C LEU A 148 -16.38 -2.63 -32.13
N ASN A 149 -17.62 -2.21 -32.37
CA ASN A 149 -18.26 -1.08 -31.68
C ASN A 149 -19.67 -1.51 -31.23
N PRO A 150 -19.96 -1.55 -29.91
CA PRO A 150 -19.06 -1.18 -28.82
C PRO A 150 -17.80 -2.06 -28.76
N GLY A 151 -16.71 -1.49 -28.26
CA GLY A 151 -15.46 -2.21 -27.98
C GLY A 151 -15.71 -3.26 -26.90
N GLU A 152 -15.59 -4.53 -27.27
CA GLU A 152 -15.89 -5.70 -26.42
C GLU A 152 -14.62 -6.43 -25.94
N ALA A 153 -13.44 -5.85 -26.19
CA ALA A 153 -12.15 -6.46 -25.91
C ALA A 153 -11.21 -5.51 -25.16
N ILE A 154 -10.29 -6.08 -24.40
CA ILE A 154 -9.27 -5.37 -23.65
C ILE A 154 -7.96 -6.15 -23.67
N ASP A 155 -6.88 -5.45 -23.98
CA ASP A 155 -5.51 -5.96 -23.83
C ASP A 155 -4.86 -5.35 -22.59
N PHE A 156 -4.64 -6.19 -21.59
CA PHE A 156 -3.94 -5.85 -20.36
C PHE A 156 -2.42 -5.92 -20.60
N ALA A 157 -1.73 -4.78 -20.47
CA ALA A 157 -0.28 -4.72 -20.54
C ALA A 157 0.37 -4.97 -19.17
N ASN A 158 -0.22 -4.43 -18.10
CA ASN A 158 0.32 -4.48 -16.74
C ASN A 158 -0.82 -4.50 -15.71
N VAL A 159 -0.68 -5.30 -14.66
CA VAL A 159 -1.61 -5.33 -13.54
C VAL A 159 -0.82 -5.35 -12.23
N GLY A 160 -1.15 -4.46 -11.31
CA GLY A 160 -0.47 -4.33 -10.02
C GLY A 160 1.02 -4.02 -10.14
N GLY A 161 1.42 -3.24 -11.15
CA GLY A 161 2.82 -2.92 -11.43
C GLY A 161 3.59 -4.01 -12.17
N VAL A 162 3.00 -5.19 -12.41
CA VAL A 162 3.67 -6.32 -13.07
C VAL A 162 3.18 -6.49 -14.51
N GLY A 163 4.12 -6.55 -15.47
CA GLY A 163 3.81 -6.81 -16.88
C GLY A 163 3.28 -8.22 -17.09
N LEU A 164 2.36 -8.41 -18.04
CA LEU A 164 1.73 -9.71 -18.29
C LEU A 164 2.37 -10.42 -19.49
N ASP A 165 2.57 -11.73 -19.38
CA ASP A 165 3.23 -12.58 -20.39
C ASP A 165 2.46 -13.87 -20.71
N GLY A 166 1.24 -14.00 -20.20
CA GLY A 166 0.40 -15.17 -20.41
C GLY A 166 0.57 -16.28 -19.37
N ASN A 167 1.66 -16.34 -18.61
CA ASN A 167 1.91 -17.47 -17.71
C ASN A 167 2.44 -17.10 -16.32
N ASN A 168 2.95 -15.88 -16.15
CA ASN A 168 3.43 -15.41 -14.87
C ASN A 168 2.31 -15.38 -13.83
N THR A 169 2.72 -15.37 -12.56
CA THR A 169 1.83 -15.39 -11.40
C THR A 169 0.75 -14.31 -11.50
N GLN A 170 1.10 -13.12 -11.98
CA GLN A 170 0.15 -12.02 -12.08
C GLN A 170 -0.95 -12.28 -13.12
N THR A 171 -0.59 -12.80 -14.29
CA THR A 171 -1.56 -13.19 -15.32
C THR A 171 -2.53 -14.25 -14.79
N ARG A 172 -2.01 -15.26 -14.09
CA ARG A 172 -2.85 -16.31 -13.51
C ARG A 172 -3.77 -15.78 -12.42
N ASN A 173 -3.28 -14.87 -11.57
CA ASN A 173 -4.08 -14.21 -10.54
C ASN A 173 -5.20 -13.38 -11.15
N LEU A 174 -4.92 -12.62 -12.22
CA LEU A 174 -5.92 -11.84 -12.94
C LEU A 174 -7.02 -12.72 -13.51
N LEU A 175 -6.66 -13.74 -14.30
CA LEU A 175 -7.64 -14.62 -14.95
C LEU A 175 -8.46 -15.40 -13.93
N SER A 176 -7.83 -15.96 -12.90
CA SER A 176 -8.55 -16.67 -11.84
C SER A 176 -9.51 -15.75 -11.08
N TYR A 177 -9.12 -14.50 -10.82
CA TYR A 177 -9.97 -13.52 -10.18
C TYR A 177 -11.17 -13.13 -11.06
N LEU A 178 -10.94 -12.83 -12.34
CA LEU A 178 -11.99 -12.43 -13.27
C LEU A 178 -12.97 -13.58 -13.57
N ASP A 179 -12.50 -14.84 -13.60
CA ASP A 179 -13.34 -16.02 -13.87
C ASP A 179 -14.52 -16.15 -12.91
N PHE A 180 -14.43 -15.63 -11.69
CA PHE A 180 -15.55 -15.62 -10.75
C PHE A 180 -16.70 -14.70 -11.16
N PHE A 181 -16.40 -13.62 -11.90
CA PHE A 181 -17.36 -12.55 -12.17
C PHE A 181 -17.84 -12.54 -13.61
N VAL A 182 -16.99 -12.89 -14.56
CA VAL A 182 -17.34 -12.87 -15.98
C VAL A 182 -18.31 -14.00 -16.32
N PRO A 183 -19.25 -13.78 -17.26
CA PRO A 183 -20.21 -14.81 -17.64
C PRO A 183 -19.54 -15.96 -18.42
N PRO A 184 -20.14 -17.17 -18.41
CA PRO A 184 -19.75 -18.22 -19.35
C PRO A 184 -19.72 -17.71 -20.79
N GLY A 185 -18.66 -18.04 -21.51
CA GLY A 185 -18.45 -17.61 -22.89
C GLY A 185 -17.50 -16.41 -23.05
N THR A 186 -17.01 -15.82 -21.96
CA THR A 186 -15.87 -14.88 -22.02
C THR A 186 -14.65 -15.58 -22.60
N ASN A 187 -13.81 -14.86 -23.35
CA ASN A 187 -12.58 -15.42 -23.92
C ASN A 187 -11.34 -14.72 -23.34
N ALA A 188 -10.23 -15.46 -23.26
CA ALA A 188 -8.92 -14.91 -22.93
C ALA A 188 -7.82 -15.53 -23.80
N GLY A 189 -6.94 -14.69 -24.33
CA GLY A 189 -5.81 -15.12 -25.15
C GLY A 189 -4.66 -15.74 -24.34
N GLN A 190 -3.58 -16.09 -25.03
CA GLN A 190 -2.28 -16.56 -24.50
C GLN A 190 -2.28 -17.98 -23.92
N GLN A 191 -3.17 -18.86 -24.40
CA GLN A 191 -3.20 -20.24 -23.95
C GLN A 191 -1.88 -20.99 -24.19
N GLU A 192 -1.20 -20.73 -25.31
CA GLU A 192 0.08 -21.35 -25.69
C GLU A 192 1.21 -21.01 -24.72
N CYS A 193 1.14 -19.84 -24.07
CA CYS A 193 2.12 -19.43 -23.07
C CYS A 193 2.02 -20.31 -21.81
N ARG A 194 0.89 -21.02 -21.63
CA ARG A 194 0.55 -21.90 -20.50
C ARG A 194 0.64 -23.39 -20.83
N SER A 195 1.23 -23.78 -21.96
CA SER A 195 1.22 -25.16 -22.49
C SER A 195 1.65 -26.24 -21.47
N ASN A 196 2.61 -25.92 -20.59
CA ASN A 196 3.13 -26.86 -19.58
C ASN A 196 2.48 -26.70 -18.20
N ASN A 197 1.56 -25.76 -18.04
CA ASN A 197 0.89 -25.45 -16.78
C ASN A 197 -0.53 -24.91 -17.05
N PRO A 198 -1.50 -25.77 -17.41
CA PRO A 198 -2.85 -25.34 -17.72
C PRO A 198 -3.48 -24.54 -16.56
N LEU A 199 -4.30 -23.55 -16.90
CA LEU A 199 -5.08 -22.80 -15.93
C LEU A 199 -6.56 -23.20 -16.09
N PRO A 200 -7.14 -23.96 -15.15
CA PRO A 200 -8.56 -24.30 -15.21
C PRO A 200 -9.40 -23.05 -14.92
N LEU A 201 -10.31 -22.71 -15.83
CA LEU A 201 -11.25 -21.59 -15.74
C LEU A 201 -12.64 -22.11 -16.13
N ASN A 202 -13.69 -21.66 -15.44
CA ASN A 202 -15.05 -22.17 -15.61
C ASN A 202 -15.87 -21.35 -16.62
N ASN A 203 -15.63 -20.04 -16.65
CA ASN A 203 -16.39 -19.08 -17.45
C ASN A 203 -15.57 -18.56 -18.64
N ILE A 204 -14.24 -18.61 -18.54
CA ILE A 204 -13.31 -18.10 -19.55
C ILE A 204 -12.80 -19.22 -20.47
N ASN A 205 -13.18 -19.15 -21.74
CA ASN A 205 -12.58 -19.92 -22.82
C ASN A 205 -11.19 -19.38 -23.15
N GLN A 206 -10.21 -20.26 -23.36
CA GLN A 206 -8.84 -19.86 -23.66
C GLN A 206 -8.48 -20.15 -25.12
N PHE A 207 -7.75 -19.25 -25.76
CA PHE A 207 -7.27 -19.41 -27.14
C PHE A 207 -5.82 -18.93 -27.31
N SER A 208 -5.22 -19.27 -28.45
CA SER A 208 -3.83 -18.90 -28.80
C SER A 208 -3.70 -17.41 -29.09
N ASP A 209 -2.79 -16.72 -28.41
CA ASP A 209 -2.46 -15.31 -28.63
C ASP A 209 -1.00 -14.99 -28.25
N THR A 210 -0.45 -13.89 -28.76
CA THR A 210 0.95 -13.51 -28.50
C THR A 210 1.23 -13.26 -27.02
N CYS A 211 2.32 -13.85 -26.50
CA CYS A 211 2.71 -13.82 -25.08
C CYS A 211 3.27 -12.47 -24.56
N ASN A 212 2.70 -11.33 -24.97
CA ASN A 212 3.18 -9.98 -24.63
C ASN A 212 2.12 -9.06 -23.99
N HIS A 213 0.87 -9.52 -23.89
CA HIS A 213 -0.26 -8.82 -23.28
C HIS A 213 -1.33 -9.85 -22.92
N GLN A 214 -2.16 -9.63 -21.89
CA GLN A 214 -3.31 -10.51 -21.66
C GLN A 214 -4.56 -9.97 -22.35
N HIS A 215 -5.04 -10.68 -23.37
CA HIS A 215 -6.32 -10.39 -24.02
C HIS A 215 -7.49 -10.94 -23.21
N LEU A 216 -8.59 -10.18 -23.14
CA LEU A 216 -9.91 -10.63 -22.67
C LEU A 216 -11.01 -10.02 -23.54
N ASP A 217 -12.01 -10.80 -23.93
CA ASP A 217 -13.15 -10.29 -24.70
C ASP A 217 -14.47 -10.99 -24.38
N PHE A 218 -15.56 -10.35 -24.78
CA PHE A 218 -16.93 -10.85 -24.60
C PHE A 218 -17.62 -11.27 -25.90
N ARG A 219 -16.90 -11.46 -27.02
CA ARG A 219 -17.49 -11.64 -28.37
C ARG A 219 -18.50 -12.80 -28.47
N ASN A 220 -18.41 -13.78 -27.58
CA ASN A 220 -19.23 -14.99 -27.57
C ASN A 220 -20.35 -14.95 -26.51
N THR A 221 -20.54 -13.85 -25.80
CA THR A 221 -21.55 -13.73 -24.74
C THR A 221 -22.04 -12.30 -24.58
N ASN A 222 -23.36 -12.13 -24.39
CA ASN A 222 -23.97 -10.84 -24.08
C ASN A 222 -24.49 -10.78 -22.63
N ALA A 223 -24.22 -11.83 -21.84
CA ALA A 223 -24.65 -11.87 -20.45
C ALA A 223 -23.89 -10.80 -19.63
N PRO A 224 -24.52 -10.21 -18.60
CA PRO A 224 -23.85 -9.32 -17.67
C PRO A 224 -22.87 -10.10 -16.77
N LEU A 225 -21.98 -9.39 -16.07
CA LEU A 225 -21.17 -9.99 -14.99
C LEU A 225 -22.07 -10.53 -13.86
N SER A 226 -21.61 -11.59 -13.20
CA SER A 226 -22.32 -12.29 -12.12
C SER A 226 -22.38 -11.46 -10.83
N ALA A 227 -23.53 -10.82 -10.59
CA ALA A 227 -23.79 -10.06 -9.36
C ALA A 227 -23.88 -10.95 -8.10
N SER A 228 -24.28 -12.22 -8.24
CA SER A 228 -24.36 -13.16 -7.11
C SER A 228 -22.99 -13.68 -6.68
N ALA A 229 -22.06 -13.87 -7.64
CA ALA A 229 -20.66 -14.20 -7.32
C ALA A 229 -19.96 -13.02 -6.61
N LEU A 230 -20.22 -11.80 -7.07
CA LEU A 230 -19.81 -10.57 -6.40
C LEU A 230 -20.27 -10.53 -4.94
N ALA A 231 -21.53 -10.85 -4.65
CA ALA A 231 -22.08 -10.82 -3.28
C ALA A 231 -21.59 -11.95 -2.35
N THR A 232 -21.05 -13.06 -2.91
CA THR A 232 -20.63 -14.22 -2.12
C THR A 232 -19.14 -14.17 -1.76
N ILE A 233 -18.32 -13.54 -2.60
CA ILE A 233 -16.86 -13.48 -2.45
C ILE A 233 -16.41 -12.17 -1.78
N LEU A 234 -17.15 -11.09 -2.02
CA LEU A 234 -16.81 -9.76 -1.50
C LEU A 234 -17.54 -9.50 -0.18
N PRO A 235 -16.90 -8.76 0.75
CA PRO A 235 -17.56 -8.41 1.99
C PRO A 235 -18.77 -7.52 1.73
N SER A 236 -19.83 -7.69 2.52
CA SER A 236 -20.92 -6.72 2.50
C SER A 236 -20.44 -5.36 2.99
N LEU A 237 -21.14 -4.28 2.62
CA LEU A 237 -20.82 -2.94 3.12
C LEU A 237 -20.83 -2.86 4.64
N SER A 238 -21.70 -3.62 5.32
CA SER A 238 -21.73 -3.65 6.79
C SER A 238 -20.49 -4.32 7.38
N GLN A 239 -20.06 -5.46 6.81
CA GLN A 239 -18.85 -6.16 7.25
C GLN A 239 -17.60 -5.32 7.00
N ALA A 240 -17.50 -4.69 5.82
CA ALA A 240 -16.43 -3.78 5.46
C ALA A 240 -16.42 -2.53 6.37
N SER A 241 -17.59 -1.98 6.69
CA SER A 241 -17.71 -0.81 7.59
C SER A 241 -17.23 -1.13 9.00
N ALA A 242 -17.54 -2.31 9.53
CA ALA A 242 -17.07 -2.74 10.85
C ALA A 242 -15.53 -2.82 10.90
N TYR A 243 -14.92 -3.42 9.86
CA TYR A 243 -13.47 -3.49 9.71
C TYR A 243 -12.80 -2.11 9.63
N VAL A 244 -13.33 -1.22 8.78
CA VAL A 244 -12.81 0.14 8.63
C VAL A 244 -12.95 0.92 9.94
N THR A 245 -14.06 0.78 10.64
CA THR A 245 -14.27 1.43 11.94
C THR A 245 -13.24 0.97 12.97
N LEU A 246 -12.89 -0.32 12.98
CA LEU A 246 -11.84 -0.83 13.87
C LEU A 246 -10.47 -0.25 13.52
N LEU A 247 -10.14 -0.10 12.22
CA LEU A 247 -8.90 0.58 11.78
C LEU A 247 -8.83 2.03 12.26
N TYR A 248 -9.92 2.82 12.14
CA TYR A 248 -9.97 4.18 12.66
C TYR A 248 -9.69 4.25 14.16
N ASN A 249 -10.29 3.35 14.94
CA ASN A 249 -10.04 3.30 16.38
C ASN A 249 -8.58 2.94 16.69
N ASP A 250 -8.03 1.91 16.05
CA ASP A 250 -6.71 1.36 16.38
C ASP A 250 -5.52 2.21 15.89
N TYR A 251 -5.67 2.84 14.73
CA TYR A 251 -4.64 3.71 14.16
C TYR A 251 -4.81 5.15 14.63
N LEU A 252 -6.03 5.69 14.55
CA LEU A 252 -6.28 7.12 14.62
C LEU A 252 -6.89 7.55 15.97
N ASN A 253 -7.22 6.60 16.85
CA ASN A 253 -7.79 6.85 18.17
C ASN A 253 -9.05 7.74 18.13
N ARG A 254 -9.87 7.62 17.08
CA ARG A 254 -11.10 8.40 16.93
C ARG A 254 -12.23 7.62 16.27
N VAL A 255 -13.45 8.11 16.50
CA VAL A 255 -14.65 7.62 15.81
C VAL A 255 -14.76 8.31 14.45
N PRO A 256 -14.83 7.56 13.33
CA PRO A 256 -15.02 8.13 12.01
C PRO A 256 -16.47 8.55 11.74
N SER A 257 -16.66 9.48 10.81
CA SER A 257 -17.97 9.79 10.24
C SER A 257 -18.47 8.65 9.33
N SER A 258 -19.78 8.63 9.05
CA SER A 258 -20.36 7.62 8.16
C SER A 258 -19.81 7.68 6.74
N ASP A 259 -19.44 8.86 6.26
CA ASP A 259 -18.93 9.05 4.91
C ASP A 259 -17.46 8.62 4.79
N GLU A 260 -16.64 8.87 5.82
CA GLU A 260 -15.27 8.34 5.93
C GLU A 260 -15.27 6.80 5.92
N VAL A 261 -16.15 6.17 6.70
CA VAL A 261 -16.28 4.71 6.73
C VAL A 261 -16.75 4.19 5.37
N ARG A 262 -17.79 4.80 4.79
CA ARG A 262 -18.36 4.38 3.50
C ARG A 262 -17.33 4.44 2.39
N GLY A 263 -16.47 5.47 2.36
CA GLY A 263 -15.42 5.63 1.35
C GLY A 263 -14.48 4.43 1.25
N TRP A 264 -13.99 3.93 2.38
CA TRP A 264 -13.16 2.72 2.43
C TRP A 264 -13.96 1.42 2.30
N ALA A 265 -15.14 1.36 2.92
CA ALA A 265 -15.96 0.15 2.92
C ALA A 265 -16.41 -0.24 1.51
N VAL A 266 -16.69 0.75 0.65
CA VAL A 266 -16.99 0.52 -0.76
C VAL A 266 -15.79 -0.11 -1.48
N GLN A 267 -14.55 0.31 -1.22
CA GLN A 267 -13.38 -0.29 -1.86
C GLN A 267 -13.25 -1.79 -1.54
N LEU A 268 -13.40 -2.16 -0.27
CA LEU A 268 -13.38 -3.56 0.18
C LEU A 268 -14.54 -4.36 -0.42
N ALA A 269 -15.75 -3.78 -0.38
CA ALA A 269 -16.92 -4.39 -0.98
C ALA A 269 -16.74 -4.59 -2.49
N ASN A 270 -15.90 -3.78 -3.14
CA ASN A 270 -15.60 -3.85 -4.57
C ASN A 270 -14.35 -4.68 -4.91
N GLY A 271 -13.78 -5.40 -3.93
CA GLY A 271 -12.69 -6.35 -4.15
C GLY A 271 -11.29 -5.87 -3.80
N SER A 272 -11.13 -4.67 -3.25
CA SER A 272 -9.83 -4.22 -2.77
C SER A 272 -9.30 -5.12 -1.66
N PRO A 273 -8.00 -5.47 -1.70
CA PRO A 273 -7.42 -6.27 -0.64
C PRO A 273 -7.38 -5.45 0.66
N ARG A 274 -7.62 -6.12 1.80
CA ARG A 274 -7.54 -5.49 3.13
C ARG A 274 -6.18 -4.85 3.39
N SER A 275 -5.10 -5.40 2.84
CA SER A 275 -3.76 -4.80 2.93
C SER A 275 -3.73 -3.41 2.31
N SER A 276 -4.36 -3.18 1.15
CA SER A 276 -4.41 -1.86 0.53
C SER A 276 -5.15 -0.83 1.40
N VAL A 277 -6.25 -1.24 2.05
CA VAL A 277 -6.96 -0.36 2.98
C VAL A 277 -6.12 -0.11 4.22
N SER A 278 -5.54 -1.15 4.82
CA SER A 278 -4.66 -0.99 6.00
C SER A 278 -3.44 -0.11 5.71
N ASP A 279 -2.78 -0.30 4.57
CA ASP A 279 -1.66 0.52 4.11
C ASP A 279 -2.07 1.99 3.97
N GLY A 280 -3.31 2.27 3.57
CA GLY A 280 -3.88 3.61 3.56
C GLY A 280 -3.87 4.28 4.94
N PHE A 281 -4.19 3.53 6.00
CA PHE A 281 -4.12 4.04 7.38
C PHE A 281 -2.67 4.16 7.87
N VAL A 282 -1.85 3.12 7.68
CA VAL A 282 -0.44 3.07 8.09
C VAL A 282 0.38 4.22 7.47
N ASN A 283 0.06 4.59 6.23
CA ASN A 283 0.77 5.64 5.51
C ASN A 283 0.08 7.01 5.54
N SER A 284 -1.07 7.13 6.22
CA SER A 284 -1.77 8.41 6.33
C SER A 284 -0.98 9.45 7.13
N ASP A 285 -1.10 10.72 6.75
CA ASP A 285 -0.50 11.83 7.49
C ASP A 285 -1.02 11.88 8.93
N GLU A 286 -2.31 11.60 9.14
CA GLU A 286 -2.92 11.55 10.47
C GLU A 286 -2.22 10.53 11.37
N TYR A 287 -2.00 9.31 10.87
CA TYR A 287 -1.29 8.29 11.64
C TYR A 287 0.20 8.61 11.84
N ARG A 288 0.86 9.17 10.81
CA ARG A 288 2.26 9.60 10.89
C ARG A 288 2.43 10.66 11.99
N LEU A 289 1.56 11.66 12.03
CA LEU A 289 1.55 12.71 13.06
C LEU A 289 1.29 12.13 14.45
N ILE A 290 0.33 11.21 14.60
CA ILE A 290 0.11 10.50 15.87
C ILE A 290 1.39 9.79 16.34
N ARG A 291 2.10 9.09 15.43
CA ARG A 291 3.37 8.41 15.76
C ARG A 291 4.47 9.38 16.11
N ILE A 292 4.65 10.48 15.36
CA ILE A 292 5.64 11.53 15.64
C ILE A 292 5.38 12.14 17.03
N THR A 293 4.16 12.62 17.26
CA THR A 293 3.77 13.21 18.55
C THR A 293 3.94 12.21 19.70
N ASN A 294 3.60 10.93 19.49
CA ASN A 294 3.83 9.90 20.51
C ASN A 294 5.33 9.72 20.80
N ALA A 295 6.18 9.62 19.79
CA ALA A 295 7.63 9.49 19.96
C ALA A 295 8.23 10.65 20.77
N TYR A 296 7.83 11.90 20.48
CA TYR A 296 8.25 13.06 21.27
C TYR A 296 7.87 12.92 22.74
N ARG A 297 6.64 12.49 23.02
CA ARG A 297 6.12 12.36 24.40
C ARG A 297 6.76 11.20 25.15
N THR A 298 6.88 10.04 24.52
CA THR A 298 7.32 8.81 25.19
C THR A 298 8.83 8.68 25.26
N VAL A 299 9.56 9.27 24.29
CA VAL A 299 11.04 9.19 24.25
C VAL A 299 11.68 10.44 24.85
N LEU A 300 11.20 11.64 24.52
CA LEU A 300 11.81 12.91 24.96
C LEU A 300 11.05 13.61 26.09
N GLY A 301 9.88 13.10 26.49
CA GLY A 301 9.09 13.67 27.59
C GLY A 301 8.45 15.03 27.29
N ARG A 302 8.30 15.41 26.02
CA ARG A 302 7.74 16.71 25.61
C ARG A 302 6.84 16.60 24.37
N SER A 303 6.09 17.66 24.06
CA SER A 303 5.39 17.78 22.78
C SER A 303 6.33 18.29 21.67
N PRO A 304 6.07 17.95 20.41
CA PRO A 304 6.75 18.60 19.29
C PRO A 304 6.35 20.08 19.18
N ASP A 305 7.26 20.89 18.66
CA ASP A 305 6.90 22.17 18.05
C ASP A 305 6.40 21.94 16.61
N ALA A 306 5.54 22.84 16.12
CA ALA A 306 4.91 22.68 14.80
C ALA A 306 5.92 22.56 13.63
N PRO A 307 7.00 23.37 13.55
CA PRO A 307 8.03 23.18 12.53
C PRO A 307 8.74 21.82 12.65
N GLY A 308 9.08 21.39 13.87
CA GLY A 308 9.69 20.09 14.13
C GLY A 308 8.84 18.93 13.65
N GLU A 309 7.54 18.92 13.99
CA GLU A 309 6.60 17.90 13.54
C GLU A 309 6.46 17.87 12.01
N GLN A 310 6.33 19.03 11.38
CA GLN A 310 6.21 19.12 9.92
C GLN A 310 7.46 18.63 9.19
N ASN A 311 8.65 18.92 9.72
CA ASN A 311 9.90 18.45 9.12
C ASN A 311 9.99 16.91 9.07
N TRP A 312 9.50 16.23 10.10
CA TRP A 312 9.43 14.76 10.10
C TRP A 312 8.44 14.26 9.05
N LEU A 313 7.25 14.86 8.98
CA LEU A 313 6.23 14.48 8.01
C LEU A 313 6.73 14.66 6.56
N ASP A 314 7.35 15.80 6.25
CA ASP A 314 7.94 16.08 4.93
C ASP A 314 9.04 15.07 4.56
N GLY A 315 9.83 14.62 5.55
CA GLY A 315 10.81 13.56 5.38
C GLY A 315 10.17 12.23 4.97
N MET A 316 9.03 11.89 5.57
CA MET A 316 8.25 10.70 5.21
C MET A 316 7.57 10.82 3.84
N HIS A 317 7.13 12.02 3.43
CA HIS A 317 6.61 12.26 2.07
C HIS A 317 7.69 12.08 1.00
N LYS A 318 8.94 12.43 1.32
CA LYS A 318 10.10 12.24 0.43
C LYS A 318 10.65 10.81 0.46
N GLY A 319 10.08 9.92 1.26
CA GLY A 319 10.57 8.55 1.43
C GLY A 319 11.95 8.45 2.09
N LEU A 320 12.38 9.50 2.79
CA LEU A 320 13.72 9.56 3.41
C LEU A 320 13.77 8.85 4.76
N LEU A 321 12.62 8.71 5.43
CA LEU A 321 12.49 8.11 6.76
C LEU A 321 11.10 7.52 6.96
N THR A 322 11.02 6.58 7.89
CA THR A 322 9.79 5.93 8.35
C THR A 322 9.38 6.42 9.73
N THR A 323 8.18 6.06 10.20
CA THR A 323 7.77 6.35 11.58
C THR A 323 8.72 5.76 12.62
N ASP A 324 9.37 4.64 12.32
CA ASP A 324 10.27 3.94 13.23
C ASP A 324 11.68 4.57 13.25
N ASP A 325 12.05 5.30 12.18
CA ASP A 325 13.28 6.10 12.15
C ASP A 325 13.22 7.32 13.07
N VAL A 326 12.01 7.85 13.33
CA VAL A 326 11.82 8.94 14.29
C VAL A 326 12.16 8.47 15.70
N ASP A 327 11.61 7.33 16.13
CA ASP A 327 11.89 6.73 17.43
C ASP A 327 13.41 6.49 17.61
N LYS A 328 14.05 5.83 16.63
CA LYS A 328 15.51 5.59 16.65
C LYS A 328 16.32 6.89 16.72
N SER A 329 15.90 7.92 15.98
CA SER A 329 16.59 9.23 15.98
C SER A 329 16.50 9.92 17.33
N PHE A 330 15.36 9.82 18.02
CA PHE A 330 15.20 10.38 19.37
C PHE A 330 16.03 9.63 20.40
N TYR A 331 15.99 8.29 20.40
CA TYR A 331 16.86 7.51 21.29
C TYR A 331 18.35 7.86 21.08
N ALA A 332 18.79 8.08 19.83
CA ALA A 332 20.18 8.42 19.54
C ALA A 332 20.57 9.90 19.80
N SER A 333 19.60 10.77 20.12
CA SER A 333 19.78 12.22 20.20
C SER A 333 20.60 12.69 21.41
N ASP A 334 21.17 13.89 21.31
CA ASP A 334 21.84 14.54 22.44
C ASP A 334 20.88 14.87 23.58
N GLU A 335 19.63 15.19 23.25
CA GLU A 335 18.58 15.48 24.23
C GLU A 335 18.30 14.25 25.10
N TYR A 336 18.05 13.10 24.46
CA TYR A 336 17.83 11.83 25.17
C TYR A 336 19.05 11.45 26.01
N TYR A 337 20.26 11.57 25.46
CA TYR A 337 21.50 11.30 26.17
C TYR A 337 21.67 12.17 27.44
N ALA A 338 21.37 13.47 27.33
CA ALA A 338 21.42 14.39 28.46
C ALA A 338 20.37 14.06 29.53
N GLN A 339 19.14 13.69 29.13
CA GLN A 339 18.07 13.26 30.04
C GLN A 339 18.45 12.00 30.85
N HIS A 340 19.29 11.14 30.26
CA HIS A 340 19.79 9.91 30.91
C HIS A 340 21.19 10.06 31.50
N GLY A 341 21.51 11.26 32.00
CA GLY A 341 22.70 11.52 32.81
C GLY A 341 23.95 11.91 32.01
N GLY A 342 23.85 12.06 30.69
CA GLY A 342 24.96 12.54 29.86
C GLY A 342 26.18 11.62 29.87
N THR A 343 25.98 10.33 30.08
CA THR A 343 27.05 9.31 30.08
C THR A 343 26.63 8.11 29.25
N ASP A 344 27.60 7.41 28.67
CA ASP A 344 27.35 6.20 27.88
C ASP A 344 26.67 5.12 28.73
N LEU A 345 27.05 5.02 30.01
CA LEU A 345 26.43 4.07 30.94
C LEU A 345 24.96 4.40 31.19
N GLY A 346 24.63 5.67 31.46
CA GLY A 346 23.25 6.10 31.66
C GLY A 346 22.39 5.91 30.41
N PHE A 347 22.95 6.23 29.24
CA PHE A 347 22.33 5.97 27.94
C PHE A 347 22.05 4.48 27.73
N VAL A 348 23.05 3.60 27.83
CA VAL A 348 22.87 2.15 27.66
C VAL A 348 21.87 1.59 28.68
N THR A 349 21.94 2.03 29.94
CA THR A 349 20.99 1.63 30.99
C THR A 349 19.55 1.95 30.59
N SER A 350 19.31 3.14 30.01
CA SER A 350 17.99 3.53 29.53
C SER A 350 17.49 2.65 28.39
N LEU A 351 18.35 2.19 27.47
CA LEU A 351 17.95 1.32 26.36
C LEU A 351 17.47 -0.04 26.85
N TYR A 352 18.18 -0.61 27.82
CA TYR A 352 17.76 -1.87 28.46
C TYR A 352 16.39 -1.74 29.13
N GLN A 353 16.13 -0.62 29.81
CA GLN A 353 14.85 -0.40 30.48
C GLN A 353 13.70 -0.11 29.49
N THR A 354 13.96 0.70 28.47
CA THR A 354 12.93 1.20 27.55
C THR A 354 12.61 0.23 26.42
N LEU A 355 13.63 -0.42 25.85
CA LEU A 355 13.49 -1.28 24.68
C LEU A 355 13.41 -2.78 25.03
N LEU A 356 14.06 -3.19 26.13
CA LEU A 356 14.13 -4.61 26.54
C LEU A 356 13.36 -4.89 27.84
N HIS A 357 12.87 -3.85 28.53
CA HIS A 357 12.13 -3.97 29.78
C HIS A 357 12.83 -4.81 30.88
N ARG A 358 14.18 -4.79 30.90
CA ARG A 358 15.00 -5.49 31.90
C ARG A 358 16.25 -4.70 32.26
N SER A 359 16.94 -5.10 33.33
CA SER A 359 18.31 -4.66 33.62
C SER A 359 19.34 -5.58 32.97
N ALA A 360 20.50 -5.04 32.62
CA ALA A 360 21.65 -5.81 32.16
C ALA A 360 22.66 -6.08 33.30
N GLY A 361 23.55 -7.05 33.08
CA GLY A 361 24.72 -7.27 33.91
C GLY A 361 25.83 -6.22 33.68
N SER A 362 26.81 -6.17 34.59
CA SER A 362 27.95 -5.24 34.47
C SER A 362 28.79 -5.45 33.20
N SER A 363 28.92 -6.69 32.74
CA SER A 363 29.62 -7.02 31.48
C SER A 363 28.87 -6.55 30.24
N GLU A 364 27.54 -6.67 30.21
CA GLU A 364 26.68 -6.18 29.14
C GLU A 364 26.74 -4.65 29.05
N TYR A 365 26.63 -3.96 30.19
CA TYR A 365 26.78 -2.50 30.23
C TYR A 365 28.16 -2.09 29.71
N ALA A 366 29.24 -2.67 30.24
CA ALA A 366 30.59 -2.35 29.79
C ALA A 366 30.80 -2.60 28.29
N PHE A 367 30.23 -3.69 27.76
CA PHE A 367 30.29 -4.01 26.34
C PHE A 367 29.64 -2.92 25.49
N TRP A 368 28.40 -2.56 25.79
CA TRP A 368 27.69 -1.55 25.01
C TRP A 368 28.24 -0.15 25.18
N THR A 369 28.69 0.24 26.37
CA THR A 369 29.35 1.54 26.57
C THR A 369 30.63 1.66 25.73
N ASN A 370 31.41 0.57 25.64
CA ASN A 370 32.59 0.55 24.77
C ASN A 370 32.22 0.70 23.29
N LEU A 371 31.08 0.16 22.86
CA LEU A 371 30.59 0.29 21.49
C LEU A 371 30.00 1.68 21.21
N VAL A 372 29.39 2.35 22.20
CA VAL A 372 28.98 3.76 22.08
C VAL A 372 30.21 4.62 21.83
N ALA A 373 31.30 4.44 22.59
CA ALA A 373 32.53 5.18 22.40
C ALA A 373 33.21 4.93 21.04
N GLN A 374 33.09 3.71 20.49
CA GLN A 374 33.73 3.32 19.22
C GLN A 374 32.91 3.70 17.98
N TYR A 375 31.59 3.53 18.02
CA TYR A 375 30.72 3.62 16.84
C TYR A 375 29.62 4.67 16.96
N GLY A 376 29.46 5.28 18.14
CA GLY A 376 28.44 6.29 18.42
C GLY A 376 27.07 5.71 18.76
N ARG A 377 26.20 6.58 19.31
CA ARG A 377 24.86 6.21 19.81
C ARG A 377 23.94 5.70 18.71
N THR A 378 23.95 6.33 17.53
CA THR A 378 23.08 5.94 16.40
C THR A 378 23.32 4.50 15.96
N TRP A 379 24.59 4.08 15.91
CA TRP A 379 24.93 2.71 15.57
C TRP A 379 24.43 1.73 16.65
N VAL A 380 24.65 2.05 17.94
CA VAL A 380 24.18 1.21 19.06
C VAL A 380 22.66 1.08 19.08
N ILE A 381 21.91 2.18 18.88
CA ILE A 381 20.44 2.12 18.75
C ILE A 381 20.01 1.20 17.63
N THR A 382 20.70 1.24 16.49
CA THR A 382 20.37 0.38 15.35
C THR A 382 20.56 -1.10 15.69
N GLN A 383 21.59 -1.44 16.48
CA GLN A 383 21.82 -2.81 16.96
C GLN A 383 20.74 -3.27 17.95
N PHE A 384 20.38 -2.42 18.92
CA PHE A 384 19.30 -2.71 19.86
C PHE A 384 17.96 -2.89 19.13
N TRP A 385 17.59 -1.93 18.28
CA TRP A 385 16.31 -1.92 17.57
C TRP A 385 16.10 -3.15 16.70
N SER A 386 17.17 -3.61 16.03
CA SER A 386 17.13 -4.76 15.12
C SER A 386 17.38 -6.10 15.82
N SER A 387 17.59 -6.10 17.14
CA SER A 387 17.82 -7.33 17.89
C SER A 387 16.56 -8.21 17.95
N THR A 388 16.73 -9.53 17.96
CA THR A 388 15.63 -10.48 18.12
C THR A 388 14.80 -10.20 19.37
N GLU A 389 15.44 -9.77 20.46
CA GLU A 389 14.77 -9.45 21.73
C GLU A 389 13.82 -8.25 21.57
N THR A 390 14.33 -7.11 21.10
CA THR A 390 13.51 -5.90 20.94
C THR A 390 12.45 -6.07 19.86
N ILE A 391 12.75 -6.76 18.75
CA ILE A 391 11.74 -7.04 17.72
C ILE A 391 10.63 -7.94 18.29
N SER A 392 10.97 -8.94 19.10
CA SER A 392 9.97 -9.84 19.72
C SER A 392 9.02 -9.08 20.65
N GLU A 393 9.53 -8.14 21.44
CA GLU A 393 8.72 -7.26 22.29
C GLU A 393 7.77 -6.39 21.45
N ARG A 394 8.28 -5.73 20.41
CA ARG A 394 7.43 -4.89 19.54
C ARG A 394 6.35 -5.69 18.82
N ILE A 395 6.68 -6.88 18.30
CA ILE A 395 5.68 -7.81 17.71
C ILE A 395 4.62 -8.15 18.74
N SER A 396 5.02 -8.51 19.97
CA SER A 396 4.09 -8.91 21.02
C SER A 396 3.15 -7.77 21.43
N LEU A 397 3.66 -6.54 21.51
CA LEU A 397 2.84 -5.34 21.74
C LEU A 397 1.86 -5.07 20.59
N MET A 398 2.28 -5.24 19.33
CA MET A 398 1.37 -5.12 18.18
C MET A 398 0.30 -6.20 18.19
N TYR A 399 0.68 -7.44 18.49
CA TYR A 399 -0.24 -8.56 18.66
C TYR A 399 -1.30 -8.28 19.72
N GLN A 400 -0.87 -7.82 20.89
CA GLN A 400 -1.79 -7.44 21.96
C GLN A 400 -2.70 -6.29 21.53
N LYS A 401 -2.16 -5.27 20.87
CA LYS A 401 -2.92 -4.09 20.42
C LYS A 401 -3.98 -4.46 19.39
N TYR A 402 -3.59 -5.15 18.31
CA TYR A 402 -4.45 -5.36 17.14
C TYR A 402 -5.26 -6.66 17.20
N LEU A 403 -4.75 -7.70 17.86
CA LEU A 403 -5.36 -9.03 17.90
C LEU A 403 -5.83 -9.44 19.31
N GLY A 404 -5.44 -8.71 20.36
CA GLY A 404 -5.90 -9.00 21.73
C GLY A 404 -5.29 -10.26 22.34
N ARG A 405 -4.14 -10.73 21.83
CA ARG A 405 -3.43 -11.90 22.36
C ARG A 405 -1.94 -11.78 22.10
N VAL A 406 -1.16 -12.66 22.73
CA VAL A 406 0.27 -12.85 22.42
C VAL A 406 0.45 -13.79 21.22
N PRO A 407 1.54 -13.67 20.45
CA PRO A 407 1.88 -14.65 19.43
C PRO A 407 2.31 -15.97 20.07
N ASP A 408 2.00 -17.10 19.42
CA ASP A 408 2.59 -18.39 19.79
C ASP A 408 4.08 -18.43 19.39
N PRO A 409 4.90 -19.35 19.94
CA PRO A 409 6.34 -19.37 19.64
C PRO A 409 6.69 -19.50 18.15
N GLY A 410 5.92 -20.27 17.37
CA GLY A 410 6.15 -20.44 15.95
C GLY A 410 5.77 -19.18 15.17
N GLY A 411 4.61 -18.60 15.48
CA GLY A 411 4.16 -17.32 14.95
C GLY A 411 5.15 -16.19 15.24
N LEU A 412 5.64 -16.07 16.48
CA LEU A 412 6.61 -15.05 16.87
C LEU A 412 7.89 -15.14 16.03
N GLN A 413 8.47 -16.34 15.88
CA GLN A 413 9.68 -16.53 15.07
C GLN A 413 9.47 -16.16 13.60
N HIS A 414 8.31 -16.51 13.04
CA HIS A 414 7.95 -16.12 11.69
C HIS A 414 7.89 -14.58 11.55
N TRP A 415 7.21 -13.90 12.47
CA TRP A 415 7.08 -12.45 12.43
C TRP A 415 8.39 -11.71 12.66
N VAL A 416 9.30 -12.23 13.49
CA VAL A 416 10.65 -11.65 13.64
C VAL A 416 11.38 -11.64 12.30
N GLY A 417 11.39 -12.77 11.59
CA GLY A 417 12.03 -12.89 10.28
C GLY A 417 11.42 -11.95 9.24
N LEU A 418 10.10 -11.77 9.26
CA LEU A 418 9.41 -10.87 8.34
C LEU A 418 9.61 -9.39 8.70
N ALA A 419 9.51 -9.02 9.97
CA ALA A 419 9.67 -7.64 10.45
C ALA A 419 11.06 -7.07 10.13
N LEU A 420 12.10 -7.90 10.14
CA LEU A 420 13.44 -7.51 9.68
C LEU A 420 13.50 -7.13 8.19
N GLN A 421 12.56 -7.61 7.37
CA GLN A 421 12.49 -7.33 5.94
C GLN A 421 11.56 -6.16 5.62
N ILE A 422 10.39 -6.11 6.27
CA ILE A 422 9.31 -5.15 5.93
C ILE A 422 9.16 -4.00 6.93
N GLY A 423 9.90 -4.03 8.03
CA GLY A 423 9.80 -3.05 9.12
C GLY A 423 8.50 -3.15 9.92
N ASP A 424 8.41 -2.35 10.97
CA ASP A 424 7.27 -2.33 11.89
C ASP A 424 5.99 -1.78 11.23
N SER A 425 6.12 -0.88 10.25
CA SER A 425 4.99 -0.38 9.47
C SER A 425 4.35 -1.47 8.60
N GLY A 426 5.18 -2.27 7.89
CA GLY A 426 4.71 -3.42 7.12
C GLY A 426 4.12 -4.52 8.00
N LEU A 427 4.76 -4.82 9.14
CA LEU A 427 4.24 -5.76 10.13
C LEU A 427 2.83 -5.36 10.61
N ARG A 428 2.64 -4.08 10.92
CA ARG A 428 1.36 -3.53 11.37
C ARG A 428 0.27 -3.67 10.31
N SER A 429 0.60 -3.38 9.05
CA SER A 429 -0.31 -3.60 7.92
C SER A 429 -0.70 -5.07 7.77
N ALA A 430 0.28 -5.98 7.87
CA ALA A 430 0.06 -7.42 7.77
C ALA A 430 -0.87 -7.95 8.87
N LEU A 431 -0.67 -7.53 10.12
CA LEU A 431 -1.53 -7.94 11.24
C LEU A 431 -2.97 -7.43 11.07
N THR A 432 -3.14 -6.17 10.68
CA THR A 432 -4.45 -5.53 10.56
C THR A 432 -5.16 -5.82 9.24
N SER A 433 -4.50 -6.48 8.28
CA SER A 433 -5.13 -7.05 7.09
C SER A 433 -5.46 -8.54 7.21
N SER A 434 -5.07 -9.18 8.32
CA SER A 434 -5.29 -10.61 8.59
C SER A 434 -6.77 -11.00 8.76
N ASP A 435 -7.07 -12.28 8.51
CA ASP A 435 -8.39 -12.90 8.76
C ASP A 435 -8.83 -12.80 10.22
N GLU A 436 -7.88 -12.87 11.15
CA GLU A 436 -8.16 -12.72 12.56
C GLU A 436 -8.61 -11.30 12.91
N TYR A 437 -7.90 -10.28 12.44
CA TYR A 437 -8.31 -8.89 12.65
C TYR A 437 -9.68 -8.62 12.02
N TRP A 438 -9.94 -9.19 10.84
CA TRP A 438 -11.26 -9.14 10.23
C TRP A 438 -12.34 -9.78 11.09
N ALA A 439 -12.09 -10.98 11.63
CA ALA A 439 -13.03 -11.68 12.51
C ALA A 439 -13.32 -10.87 13.79
N ILE A 440 -12.29 -10.24 14.38
CA ILE A 440 -12.45 -9.33 15.53
C ILE A 440 -13.37 -8.17 15.16
N ALA A 441 -13.19 -7.58 13.98
CA ALA A 441 -14.07 -6.50 13.52
C ALA A 441 -15.52 -6.95 13.36
N GLN A 442 -15.77 -8.17 12.87
CA GLN A 442 -17.12 -8.71 12.73
C GLN A 442 -17.78 -9.01 14.08
N ALA A 443 -17.00 -9.41 15.09
CA ALA A 443 -17.47 -9.66 16.44
C ALA A 443 -17.66 -8.38 17.29
N GLY A 444 -17.15 -7.24 16.82
CA GLY A 444 -17.15 -5.94 17.52
C GLY A 444 -15.94 -5.76 18.45
N ALA A 445 -15.56 -4.51 18.71
CA ALA A 445 -14.31 -4.15 19.41
C ALA A 445 -14.18 -4.71 20.85
N GLY A 446 -15.29 -5.12 21.49
CA GLY A 446 -15.31 -5.76 22.81
C GLY A 446 -14.91 -7.25 22.80
N SER A 447 -14.62 -7.83 21.64
CA SER A 447 -14.26 -9.25 21.50
C SER A 447 -12.78 -9.56 21.72
N ARG A 448 -11.91 -8.54 21.86
CA ARG A 448 -10.50 -8.74 22.20
C ARG A 448 -10.40 -9.19 23.66
N ALA A 449 -9.93 -10.41 23.90
CA ALA A 449 -9.62 -10.88 25.24
C ALA A 449 -8.54 -9.96 25.86
N SER A 450 -8.81 -9.41 27.04
CA SER A 450 -7.84 -8.58 27.76
C SER A 450 -6.84 -9.48 28.50
N ILE A 451 -5.55 -9.39 28.17
CA ILE A 451 -4.45 -9.94 28.97
C ILE A 451 -3.52 -8.79 29.37
N SER A 452 -3.07 -8.78 30.63
CA SER A 452 -2.19 -7.74 31.20
C SER A 452 -0.81 -7.70 30.51
N PRO A 453 -0.21 -6.51 30.29
CA PRO A 453 1.14 -6.36 29.71
C PRO A 453 2.24 -7.18 30.41
N GLN A 454 2.09 -7.45 31.72
CA GLN A 454 3.05 -8.22 32.50
C GLN A 454 3.05 -9.72 32.16
N ALA A 455 1.96 -10.26 31.62
CA ALA A 455 1.90 -11.67 31.21
C ALA A 455 2.66 -11.92 29.89
N VAL A 456 2.76 -10.89 29.03
CA VAL A 456 3.44 -10.96 27.73
C VAL A 456 4.93 -11.23 27.88
N ALA A 457 5.58 -10.57 28.84
CA ALA A 457 6.99 -10.80 29.20
C ALA A 457 7.26 -12.18 29.82
N GLN A 458 6.23 -12.88 30.32
CA GLN A 458 6.35 -14.20 30.95
C GLN A 458 6.08 -15.35 29.98
N THR A 459 5.39 -15.09 28.86
CA THR A 459 5.04 -16.11 27.84
C THR A 459 5.86 -16.05 26.56
N ALA A 460 6.67 -14.99 26.36
CA ALA A 460 7.78 -15.09 25.42
C ALA A 460 8.59 -16.33 25.83
N PRO A 461 8.86 -17.29 24.93
CA PRO A 461 9.78 -18.36 25.28
C PRO A 461 11.03 -17.68 25.82
N GLN A 462 11.39 -17.99 27.06
CA GLN A 462 12.69 -17.65 27.59
C GLN A 462 13.67 -18.47 26.74
N LEU A 463 13.96 -17.96 25.54
CA LEU A 463 15.15 -18.30 24.80
C LEU A 463 16.25 -18.12 25.84
N ALA A 464 17.01 -19.19 26.07
CA ALA A 464 18.07 -19.22 27.06
C ALA A 464 18.79 -17.86 27.06
N PRO A 465 19.14 -17.29 28.23
CA PRO A 465 19.83 -16.00 28.28
C PRO A 465 20.92 -16.04 27.22
N ALA A 466 20.81 -15.17 26.22
CA ALA A 466 21.77 -15.14 25.14
C ALA A 466 23.15 -15.11 25.81
N PRO A 467 24.04 -16.06 25.53
CA PRO A 467 25.39 -15.92 26.02
C PRO A 467 25.92 -14.68 25.31
N VAL A 468 26.18 -13.62 26.09
CA VAL A 468 26.67 -12.31 25.65
C VAL A 468 25.58 -11.41 25.05
N ALA A 469 25.73 -10.11 25.28
CA ALA A 469 24.95 -8.99 24.71
C ALA A 469 24.44 -9.23 23.27
N PRO A 470 23.33 -8.60 22.84
CA PRO A 470 22.80 -8.73 21.47
C PRO A 470 23.94 -8.73 20.46
N THR A 471 24.12 -9.83 19.71
CA THR A 471 25.26 -10.00 18.83
C THR A 471 25.26 -8.88 17.79
N PRO A 472 26.30 -8.02 17.76
CA PRO A 472 26.31 -6.92 16.80
C PRO A 472 26.33 -7.45 15.37
N ILE A 473 25.49 -6.87 14.52
CA ILE A 473 25.62 -7.00 13.07
C ILE A 473 26.86 -6.20 12.66
N ALA A 474 27.77 -6.83 11.92
CA ALA A 474 29.04 -6.22 11.52
C ALA A 474 28.81 -4.85 10.83
N PRO A 475 29.59 -3.81 11.19
CA PRO A 475 29.48 -2.51 10.53
C PRO A 475 29.89 -2.61 9.04
N PRO A 476 29.34 -1.77 8.15
CA PRO A 476 29.91 -1.62 6.82
C PRO A 476 31.37 -1.16 6.92
N PRO A 477 32.28 -1.61 6.03
CA PRO A 477 33.68 -1.22 6.09
C PRO A 477 33.81 0.30 6.00
N ALA A 478 34.68 0.86 6.85
CA ALA A 478 34.98 2.29 6.84
C ALA A 478 35.40 2.72 5.42
N ALA A 479 34.80 3.80 4.92
CA ALA A 479 35.22 4.42 3.68
C ALA A 479 36.73 4.75 3.79
N PRO A 480 37.55 4.40 2.78
CA PRO A 480 38.99 4.60 2.87
C PRO A 480 39.30 6.09 3.03
N THR A 481 39.93 6.43 4.15
CA THR A 481 40.44 7.77 4.42
C THR A 481 41.49 8.12 3.36
N SER A 482 41.25 9.21 2.63
CA SER A 482 42.20 9.80 1.69
C SER A 482 43.45 10.24 2.45
N THR A 483 44.51 9.44 2.36
CA THR A 483 45.87 9.87 2.72
C THR A 483 46.62 10.20 1.43
N THR A 484 47.05 11.45 1.33
CA THR A 484 47.92 12.01 0.28
C THR A 484 49.18 11.14 0.09
N PRO A 485 49.62 10.86 -1.16
CA PRO A 485 50.80 10.04 -1.38
C PRO A 485 52.08 10.89 -1.35
N THR A 486 53.08 10.46 -0.59
CA THR A 486 54.49 10.84 -0.78
C THR A 486 55.20 9.83 -1.69
N PRO A 487 56.19 10.27 -2.50
CA PRO A 487 56.70 9.48 -3.62
C PRO A 487 57.85 8.54 -3.20
N VAL A 488 57.89 7.34 -3.78
CA VAL A 488 58.99 6.38 -3.60
C VAL A 488 59.57 5.98 -4.96
N THR A 489 60.90 6.15 -5.07
CA THR A 489 61.78 5.87 -6.21
C THR A 489 61.90 4.35 -6.50
N PRO A 490 62.09 3.90 -7.76
CA PRO A 490 62.05 2.48 -8.11
C PRO A 490 63.43 1.80 -8.15
N THR A 491 63.46 0.50 -7.85
CA THR A 491 64.56 -0.45 -8.13
C THR A 491 63.99 -1.86 -8.39
N PRO A 492 64.72 -2.77 -9.06
CA PRO A 492 64.30 -3.29 -10.36
C PRO A 492 63.87 -4.77 -10.38
N VAL A 493 63.25 -5.11 -11.51
CA VAL A 493 62.51 -6.34 -11.86
C VAL A 493 63.43 -7.51 -12.22
N THR A 494 63.04 -8.73 -11.81
CA THR A 494 63.47 -10.01 -12.43
C THR A 494 62.24 -10.88 -12.73
N PRO A 495 62.25 -11.71 -13.79
CA PRO A 495 61.02 -12.11 -14.50
C PRO A 495 60.38 -13.41 -14.00
N THR A 496 59.04 -13.42 -14.07
CA THR A 496 58.12 -14.55 -13.79
C THR A 496 57.97 -15.48 -15.00
N PRO A 497 57.79 -16.81 -14.83
CA PRO A 497 57.38 -17.72 -15.91
C PRO A 497 55.87 -17.68 -16.20
N SER A 498 55.51 -17.93 -17.46
CA SER A 498 54.18 -17.80 -18.07
C SER A 498 53.08 -18.71 -17.50
N PRO A 499 51.79 -18.31 -17.58
CA PRO A 499 50.66 -19.06 -17.04
C PRO A 499 50.09 -20.11 -17.99
N VAL A 500 49.56 -21.18 -17.40
CA VAL A 500 48.83 -22.29 -18.05
C VAL A 500 47.35 -21.89 -18.24
N THR A 501 46.85 -22.08 -19.47
CA THR A 501 45.44 -21.94 -19.88
C THR A 501 44.57 -23.12 -19.43
N PRO A 502 43.33 -22.91 -18.95
CA PRO A 502 42.33 -23.96 -18.80
C PRO A 502 41.39 -24.10 -20.02
N SER A 503 41.12 -25.35 -20.41
CA SER A 503 40.21 -25.77 -21.49
C SER A 503 38.71 -25.61 -21.13
N PRO A 504 37.81 -25.37 -22.10
CA PRO A 504 36.37 -25.29 -21.86
C PRO A 504 35.64 -26.65 -21.97
N LEU A 505 34.57 -26.78 -21.17
CA LEU A 505 33.64 -27.91 -21.08
C LEU A 505 32.77 -28.08 -22.34
N ALA A 506 32.43 -29.34 -22.65
CA ALA A 506 31.67 -29.80 -23.81
C ALA A 506 30.15 -29.47 -23.75
N SER A 507 29.57 -29.21 -24.93
CA SER A 507 28.12 -29.04 -25.17
C SER A 507 27.40 -30.36 -25.50
N PRO A 508 26.10 -30.50 -25.23
CA PRO A 508 25.31 -31.72 -25.54
C PRO A 508 24.86 -31.78 -27.02
N PRO A 509 24.52 -32.98 -27.54
CA PRO A 509 24.35 -33.22 -28.99
C PRO A 509 22.95 -32.86 -29.53
N THR A 510 22.94 -32.32 -30.75
CA THR A 510 21.77 -32.01 -31.59
C THR A 510 21.16 -33.25 -32.28
N PRO A 511 19.83 -33.34 -32.46
CA PRO A 511 19.19 -34.39 -33.25
C PRO A 511 19.15 -34.07 -34.78
N LYS A 512 19.23 -35.14 -35.57
CA LYS A 512 19.31 -35.22 -37.04
C LYS A 512 17.98 -34.92 -37.75
N PRO A 513 17.94 -34.18 -38.88
CA PRO A 513 16.73 -34.01 -39.68
C PRO A 513 16.63 -35.03 -40.84
N THR A 514 15.40 -35.49 -41.09
CA THR A 514 14.98 -36.29 -42.25
C THR A 514 14.40 -35.41 -43.38
N SER A 515 14.42 -35.97 -44.59
CA SER A 515 14.19 -35.45 -45.95
C SER A 515 12.88 -34.68 -46.26
N THR A 516 13.07 -33.58 -47.02
CA THR A 516 12.35 -33.00 -48.21
C THR A 516 10.95 -33.48 -48.66
N PRO A 517 10.10 -32.64 -49.32
CA PRO A 517 10.40 -32.00 -50.63
C PRO A 517 9.90 -30.56 -50.90
N SER A 518 10.47 -29.94 -51.93
CA SER A 518 10.21 -28.61 -52.52
C SER A 518 8.80 -28.40 -53.09
N PRO A 519 8.37 -27.14 -53.38
CA PRO A 519 8.52 -26.61 -54.75
C PRO A 519 8.84 -25.08 -54.90
N THR A 520 9.63 -24.78 -55.95
CA THR A 520 9.77 -23.61 -56.88
C THR A 520 9.54 -22.11 -56.48
N PRO A 521 10.16 -21.16 -57.23
CA PRO A 521 10.57 -19.83 -56.72
C PRO A 521 9.58 -18.69 -57.01
N SER A 522 9.60 -17.66 -56.14
CA SER A 522 8.90 -16.38 -56.38
C SER A 522 9.89 -15.21 -56.42
N THR A 523 9.56 -14.27 -57.30
CA THR A 523 10.31 -13.13 -57.82
C THR A 523 10.58 -12.02 -56.80
N ALA A 524 11.79 -11.45 -56.87
CA ALA A 524 12.24 -10.31 -56.07
C ALA A 524 11.63 -8.98 -56.55
N THR A 525 11.27 -8.11 -55.59
CA THR A 525 10.92 -6.69 -55.78
C THR A 525 11.85 -5.84 -54.88
N PRO A 526 12.38 -4.68 -55.33
CA PRO A 526 13.43 -3.95 -54.60
C PRO A 526 12.89 -3.04 -53.48
N PRO A 527 13.75 -2.61 -52.52
CA PRO A 527 13.35 -1.79 -51.37
C PRO A 527 13.24 -0.29 -51.70
N PRO A 528 12.47 0.51 -50.91
CA PRO A 528 12.32 1.94 -51.11
C PRO A 528 13.49 2.77 -50.53
N ALA A 529 13.66 3.97 -51.10
CA ALA A 529 14.76 4.89 -50.92
C ALA A 529 14.79 5.62 -49.55
N ALA A 530 16.02 5.96 -49.12
CA ALA A 530 16.34 6.76 -47.93
C ALA A 530 16.10 8.27 -48.14
N PRO A 531 15.82 9.05 -47.07
CA PRO A 531 15.78 10.52 -47.14
C PRO A 531 17.18 11.15 -46.97
N ALA A 532 17.33 12.33 -47.59
CA ALA A 532 18.58 13.05 -47.78
C ALA A 532 19.11 13.80 -46.54
N SER A 533 20.44 13.84 -46.44
CA SER A 533 21.25 14.57 -45.45
C SER A 533 21.37 16.06 -45.80
N VAL A 534 21.32 16.93 -44.78
CA VAL A 534 21.70 18.36 -44.87
C VAL A 534 22.89 18.61 -43.94
N ALA A 535 23.90 19.34 -44.43
CA ALA A 535 25.16 19.67 -43.75
C ALA A 535 25.16 21.14 -43.22
N PRO A 536 26.24 21.70 -42.62
CA PRO A 536 26.24 22.13 -41.21
C PRO A 536 26.36 23.66 -40.97
N THR A 537 26.34 24.00 -39.68
CA THR A 537 26.36 25.29 -38.95
C THR A 537 27.52 26.27 -39.25
N PRO A 538 27.46 27.54 -38.77
CA PRO A 538 28.19 27.87 -37.51
C PRO A 538 27.63 29.02 -36.60
N SER A 539 27.91 28.87 -35.30
CA SER A 539 28.39 29.85 -34.28
C SER A 539 27.59 31.07 -33.76
N VAL A 540 27.60 31.21 -32.42
CA VAL A 540 27.12 32.28 -31.48
C VAL A 540 28.32 33.20 -31.10
N PRO A 541 28.27 34.53 -30.76
CA PRO A 541 27.62 35.16 -29.55
C PRO A 541 27.30 36.70 -29.66
N PRO A 542 27.16 37.53 -28.57
CA PRO A 542 26.32 37.50 -27.35
C PRO A 542 25.46 38.79 -27.08
N LYS A 543 24.59 38.72 -26.04
CA LYS A 543 24.01 39.77 -25.13
C LYS A 543 23.75 41.21 -25.63
N SER A 544 22.49 41.66 -25.51
CA SER A 544 22.13 43.00 -24.99
C SER A 544 20.65 43.10 -24.55
N THR A 545 20.42 43.45 -23.28
CA THR A 545 19.25 44.19 -22.74
C THR A 545 19.29 45.65 -23.25
N PRO A 546 18.21 46.49 -23.27
CA PRO A 546 17.25 46.64 -22.16
C PRO A 546 15.80 47.14 -22.48
N SER A 547 15.00 47.18 -21.40
CA SER A 547 14.03 48.22 -21.02
C SER A 547 12.61 48.30 -21.61
N ALA A 548 11.69 48.48 -20.65
CA ALA A 548 10.49 49.31 -20.64
C ALA A 548 9.14 48.72 -21.14
N ALA A 549 8.26 48.55 -20.15
CA ALA A 549 6.79 48.71 -20.21
C ALA A 549 6.39 50.13 -20.72
N PRO A 550 5.11 50.56 -20.80
CA PRO A 550 3.84 49.89 -20.47
C PRO A 550 2.70 50.08 -21.51
N LYS A 551 1.66 49.24 -21.43
CA LYS A 551 0.25 49.65 -21.28
C LYS A 551 -0.65 48.46 -21.06
#